data_AF-A0A2G2LLP5-F1
#
_entry.id   AF-A0A2G2LLP5-F1
#
_cell.length_a   1.000
_cell.length_b   1.000
_cell.length_c   1.000
_cell.angle_alpha   90.00
_cell.angle_beta   90.00
_cell.angle_gamma   90.00
#
_symmetry.space_group_name_H-M   'P 1'
#
loop_
_entity.id
_entity.type
_entity.pdbx_description
1 polymer ?
#
loop_
_entity_poly.entity_id
_entity_poly.type
_entity_poly.pdbx_seq_one_letter_code
_entity_poly.pdbx_strand_id
1 'polypeptide(L)'
;MSIVISWIKAVILHADVITIIMDSLRQLEPEYYKLDAVSIMPNHIHLLFQQNVELKIIMQKIKGTTARLVNKHLLKQGSLWERGYFDNAIRDERHFRLVYDYIKNNAVKANLHNAQQRFYGIYD
;
A
#
# COMPACT_ATOMS: atom_id res chain seq x y z
N MET A 1 -18.58 -6.30 -4.41
CA MET A 1 -17.13 -6.26 -4.11
C MET A 1 -16.52 -5.23 -5.05
N SER A 2 -16.06 -4.09 -4.51
CA SER A 2 -15.55 -2.97 -5.32
C SER A 2 -14.03 -2.96 -5.26
N ILE A 3 -13.38 -2.81 -6.42
CA ILE A 3 -11.93 -2.61 -6.48
C ILE A 3 -11.64 -1.13 -6.25
N VAL A 4 -10.70 -0.84 -5.35
CA VAL A 4 -10.28 0.51 -5.02
C VAL A 4 -8.76 0.61 -5.08
N ILE A 5 -8.29 1.74 -5.61
CA ILE A 5 -6.93 2.21 -5.43
C ILE A 5 -6.88 3.17 -4.25
N SER A 6 -5.88 3.04 -3.38
CA SER A 6 -5.62 4.00 -2.31
C SER A 6 -4.17 4.47 -2.31
N TRP A 7 -3.97 5.76 -2.09
CA TRP A 7 -2.68 6.40 -1.91
C TRP A 7 -2.55 6.87 -0.46
N ILE A 8 -1.55 6.33 0.24
CA ILE A 8 -1.31 6.64 1.65
C ILE A 8 0.01 7.38 1.77
N LYS A 9 -0.04 8.66 2.15
CA LYS A 9 1.17 9.50 2.29
C LYS A 9 1.88 9.26 3.62
N ALA A 10 3.21 9.13 3.56
CA ALA A 10 4.12 8.84 4.68
C ALA A 10 5.16 9.95 4.87
N VAL A 11 5.68 10.05 6.10
CA VAL A 11 6.68 11.06 6.47
C VAL A 11 8.07 10.75 5.93
N ILE A 12 8.45 9.48 5.77
CA ILE A 12 9.54 8.90 4.94
C ILE A 12 9.66 7.40 5.30
N LEU A 13 9.88 6.52 4.32
CA LEU A 13 10.04 5.08 4.47
C LEU A 13 11.47 4.66 4.12
N HIS A 14 12.15 4.01 5.06
CA HIS A 14 13.48 3.42 4.86
C HIS A 14 13.39 2.02 4.24
N ALA A 15 14.49 1.51 3.67
CA ALA A 15 14.49 0.20 3.00
C ALA A 15 14.06 -0.95 3.93
N ASP A 16 14.50 -0.91 5.19
CA ASP A 16 14.22 -1.95 6.20
C ASP A 16 12.73 -2.02 6.58
N VAL A 17 11.96 -0.98 6.27
CA VAL A 17 10.53 -0.86 6.60
C VAL A 17 9.63 -1.52 5.55
N ILE A 18 10.14 -1.74 4.33
CA ILE A 18 9.35 -2.28 3.20
C ILE A 18 8.76 -3.65 3.57
N THR A 19 9.58 -4.54 4.12
CA THR A 19 9.16 -5.89 4.52
C THR A 19 8.09 -5.84 5.60
N ILE A 20 8.26 -5.01 6.63
CA ILE A 20 7.28 -4.84 7.72
C ILE A 20 5.91 -4.42 7.17
N ILE A 21 5.92 -3.48 6.23
CA ILE A 21 4.68 -3.00 5.61
C ILE A 21 4.05 -4.09 4.74
N MET A 22 4.83 -4.75 3.89
CA MET A 22 4.34 -5.82 3.02
C MET A 22 3.71 -6.96 3.84
N ASP A 23 4.39 -7.40 4.90
CA ASP A 23 3.90 -8.46 5.79
C ASP A 23 2.63 -8.03 6.52
N SER A 24 2.56 -6.78 6.97
CA SER A 24 1.34 -6.22 7.58
C SER A 24 0.17 -6.23 6.60
N LEU A 25 0.41 -5.88 5.33
CA LEU A 25 -0.63 -5.85 4.30
C LEU A 25 -1.16 -7.26 4.01
N ARG A 26 -0.28 -8.27 3.94
CA ARG A 26 -0.66 -9.68 3.74
C ARG A 26 -1.38 -10.26 4.95
N GLN A 27 -0.96 -9.90 6.16
CA GLN A 27 -1.61 -10.35 7.39
C GLN A 27 -3.06 -9.88 7.48
N LEU A 28 -3.35 -8.65 7.03
CA LEU A 28 -4.68 -8.06 7.06
C LEU A 28 -5.58 -8.55 5.91
N GLU A 29 -5.01 -9.08 4.83
CA GLU A 29 -5.74 -9.45 3.61
C GLU A 29 -6.94 -10.39 3.89
N PRO A 30 -6.80 -11.55 4.59
CA PRO A 30 -7.90 -12.51 4.71
C PRO A 30 -9.17 -11.95 5.38
N GLU A 31 -9.02 -10.94 6.24
CA GLU A 31 -10.13 -10.35 7.00
C GLU A 31 -10.69 -9.07 6.34
N TYR A 32 -9.85 -8.25 5.71
CA TYR A 32 -10.22 -6.87 5.37
C TYR A 32 -10.38 -6.60 3.87
N TYR A 33 -9.59 -7.23 3.00
CA TYR A 33 -9.57 -6.97 1.55
C TYR A 33 -8.79 -8.04 0.80
N LYS A 34 -8.99 -8.22 -0.50
CA LYS A 34 -8.07 -9.00 -1.35
C LYS A 34 -7.07 -8.08 -2.04
N LEU A 35 -5.77 -8.33 -1.91
CA LEU A 35 -4.72 -7.45 -2.43
C LEU A 35 -4.34 -7.83 -3.86
N ASP A 36 -4.62 -6.93 -4.81
CA ASP A 36 -4.27 -7.15 -6.22
C ASP A 36 -2.84 -6.63 -6.53
N ALA A 37 -2.49 -5.45 -6.01
CA ALA A 37 -1.14 -4.88 -6.16
C ALA A 37 -0.78 -3.86 -5.07
N VAL A 38 0.52 -3.68 -4.84
CA VAL A 38 1.07 -2.61 -4.01
C VAL A 38 2.42 -2.13 -4.54
N SER A 39 2.66 -0.81 -4.45
CA SER A 39 3.99 -0.21 -4.64
C SER A 39 4.32 0.71 -3.46
N ILE A 40 5.43 0.43 -2.78
CA ILE A 40 5.90 1.15 -1.59
C ILE A 40 6.96 2.17 -1.99
N MET A 41 6.58 3.43 -2.08
CA MET A 41 7.46 4.55 -2.42
C MET A 41 8.11 5.14 -1.15
N PRO A 42 9.22 5.90 -1.26
CA PRO A 42 9.88 6.48 -0.09
C PRO A 42 9.01 7.42 0.75
N ASN A 43 7.94 7.99 0.19
CA ASN A 43 7.07 8.96 0.88
C ASN A 43 5.57 8.65 0.76
N HIS A 44 5.18 7.54 0.12
CA HIS A 44 3.78 7.11 0.04
C HIS A 44 3.67 5.65 -0.39
N ILE A 45 2.46 5.11 -0.37
CA ILE A 45 2.15 3.76 -0.87
C ILE A 45 0.96 3.82 -1.81
N HIS A 46 1.03 3.09 -2.93
CA HIS A 46 -0.13 2.77 -3.75
C HIS A 46 -0.63 1.37 -3.42
N LEU A 47 -1.93 1.24 -3.19
CA LEU A 47 -2.61 -0.04 -2.96
C LEU A 47 -3.70 -0.21 -4.00
N LEU A 48 -3.84 -1.40 -4.56
CA LEU A 48 -4.97 -1.81 -5.39
C LEU A 48 -5.55 -3.09 -4.79
N PHE A 49 -6.81 -3.05 -4.39
CA PHE A 49 -7.44 -4.15 -3.66
C PHE A 49 -8.95 -4.19 -3.84
N GLN A 50 -9.53 -5.35 -3.58
CA GLN A 50 -10.97 -5.58 -3.50
C GLN A 50 -11.42 -5.46 -2.05
N GLN A 51 -12.39 -4.60 -1.79
CA GLN A 51 -12.91 -4.38 -0.43
C GLN A 51 -13.77 -5.56 0.05
N ASN A 52 -13.44 -6.11 1.22
CA ASN A 52 -14.33 -7.02 1.96
C ASN A 52 -15.14 -6.28 3.04
N VAL A 53 -14.60 -5.18 3.56
CA VAL A 53 -15.26 -4.27 4.51
C VAL A 53 -15.13 -2.81 4.05
N GLU A 54 -15.73 -1.87 4.78
CA GLU A 54 -15.65 -0.45 4.46
C GLU A 54 -14.21 0.08 4.37
N LEU A 55 -13.93 0.89 3.34
CA LEU A 55 -12.63 1.49 3.09
C LEU A 55 -12.02 2.19 4.31
N LYS A 56 -12.86 2.90 5.08
CA LYS A 56 -12.43 3.61 6.29
C LYS A 56 -11.83 2.65 7.33
N ILE A 57 -12.43 1.47 7.51
CA ILE A 57 -11.95 0.44 8.43
C ILE A 57 -10.62 -0.13 7.93
N ILE A 58 -10.55 -0.45 6.63
CA ILE A 58 -9.33 -0.97 5.98
C ILE A 58 -8.18 0.02 6.18
N MET A 59 -8.38 1.30 5.85
CA MET A 59 -7.35 2.33 5.96
C MET A 59 -6.94 2.57 7.42
N GLN A 60 -7.87 2.52 8.38
CA GLN A 60 -7.55 2.61 9.79
C GLN A 60 -6.64 1.46 10.24
N LYS A 61 -6.94 0.23 9.81
CA LYS A 61 -6.19 -0.98 10.18
C LYS A 61 -4.81 -1.00 9.54
N ILE A 62 -4.70 -0.69 8.25
CA ILE A 62 -3.42 -0.60 7.54
C ILE A 62 -2.54 0.45 8.23
N LYS A 63 -3.04 1.68 8.39
CA LYS A 63 -2.25 2.79 8.93
C LYS A 63 -1.85 2.55 10.39
N GLY A 64 -2.78 2.07 11.22
CA GLY A 64 -2.52 1.82 12.64
C GLY A 64 -1.53 0.67 12.86
N THR A 65 -1.73 -0.46 12.17
CA THR A 65 -0.87 -1.65 12.32
C THR A 65 0.55 -1.37 11.84
N THR A 66 0.69 -0.80 10.64
CA THR A 66 2.00 -0.48 10.09
C THR A 66 2.71 0.61 10.89
N ALA A 67 2.02 1.69 11.30
CA ALA A 67 2.65 2.73 12.13
C ALA A 67 3.20 2.15 13.44
N ARG A 68 2.43 1.28 14.11
CA ARG A 68 2.87 0.63 15.35
C ARG A 68 4.11 -0.23 15.14
N LEU A 69 4.10 -1.11 14.13
CA LEU A 69 5.20 -2.05 13.88
C LEU A 69 6.48 -1.34 13.42
N VAL A 70 6.35 -0.37 12.54
CA VAL A 70 7.49 0.42 12.03
C VAL A 70 8.09 1.29 13.12
N ASN A 71 7.27 1.99 13.91
CA ASN A 71 7.77 2.78 15.04
C ASN A 71 8.50 1.91 16.06
N LYS A 72 7.95 0.72 16.35
CA LYS A 72 8.61 -0.26 17.23
C LYS A 72 9.97 -0.69 16.68
N HIS A 73 10.05 -0.99 15.37
CA HIS A 73 11.29 -1.40 14.73
C HIS A 73 12.36 -0.29 14.70
N LEU A 74 11.94 0.95 14.43
CA LEU A 74 12.85 2.11 14.35
C LEU A 74 13.14 2.77 15.70
N LEU A 75 12.60 2.25 16.80
CA LEU A 75 12.63 2.88 18.14
C LEU A 75 12.14 4.34 18.12
N LYS A 76 11.16 4.64 17.27
CA LYS A 76 10.56 5.96 17.10
C LYS A 76 9.19 6.01 17.76
N GLN A 77 8.72 7.23 18.03
CA GLN A 77 7.36 7.50 18.47
C GLN A 77 6.71 8.53 17.54
N GLY A 78 5.38 8.58 17.52
CA GLY A 78 4.63 9.54 16.73
C GLY A 78 4.00 8.95 15.47
N SER A 79 3.67 9.82 14.51
CA SER A 79 2.90 9.44 13.32
C SER A 79 3.82 8.99 12.18
N LEU A 80 3.56 7.79 11.63
CA LEU A 80 4.18 7.33 10.38
C LEU A 80 3.49 7.91 9.14
N TRP A 81 2.16 8.03 9.21
CA TRP A 81 1.31 8.42 8.10
C TRP A 81 0.74 9.82 8.28
N GLU A 82 0.55 10.53 7.18
CA GLU A 82 -0.22 11.78 7.19
C GLU A 82 -1.70 11.52 7.45
N ARG A 83 -2.46 12.56 7.80
CA ARG A 83 -3.91 12.46 7.96
C ARG A 83 -4.57 12.28 6.58
N GLY A 84 -5.55 11.39 6.50
CA GLY A 84 -6.26 11.08 5.25
C GLY A 84 -5.56 10.07 4.34
N TYR A 85 -6.16 9.86 3.19
CA TYR A 85 -5.69 9.06 2.06
C TYR A 85 -6.47 9.55 0.82
N PHE A 86 -5.95 9.28 -0.37
CA PHE A 86 -6.70 9.49 -1.61
C PHE A 86 -7.17 8.14 -2.13
N ASP A 87 -8.40 8.04 -2.59
CA ASP A 87 -8.95 6.81 -3.16
C ASP A 87 -9.72 7.06 -4.46
N ASN A 88 -9.77 6.02 -5.30
CA ASN A 88 -10.57 6.02 -6.52
C ASN A 88 -11.11 4.61 -6.79
N ALA A 89 -12.37 4.52 -7.21
CA ALA A 89 -12.99 3.25 -7.58
C ALA A 89 -12.60 2.86 -9.01
N ILE A 90 -12.24 1.59 -9.19
CA ILE A 90 -12.00 1.04 -10.53
C ILE A 90 -13.35 0.75 -11.19
N ARG A 91 -13.50 1.18 -12.44
CA ARG A 91 -14.78 1.24 -13.15
C ARG A 91 -14.98 0.10 -14.13
N ASP A 92 -13.88 -0.37 -14.70
CA ASP A 92 -13.85 -1.41 -15.71
C ASP A 92 -12.46 -2.05 -15.76
N GLU A 93 -12.35 -3.11 -16.56
CA GLU A 93 -11.12 -3.88 -16.73
C GLU A 93 -9.97 -3.08 -17.39
N ARG A 94 -10.30 -2.12 -18.27
CA ARG A 94 -9.27 -1.27 -18.89
C ARG A 94 -8.67 -0.32 -17.86
N HIS A 95 -9.50 0.30 -17.04
CA HIS A 95 -9.06 1.14 -15.92
C HIS A 95 -8.25 0.30 -14.92
N PHE A 96 -8.67 -0.93 -14.64
CA PHE A 96 -7.90 -1.86 -13.80
C PHE A 96 -6.48 -2.07 -14.34
N ARG A 97 -6.34 -2.49 -15.60
CA ARG A 97 -5.03 -2.74 -16.23
C ARG A 97 -4.12 -1.52 -16.19
N LEU A 98 -4.64 -0.35 -16.57
CA LEU A 98 -3.87 0.90 -16.54
C LEU A 98 -3.35 1.24 -15.14
N VAL A 99 -4.18 1.04 -14.12
CA VAL A 99 -3.81 1.31 -12.73
C VAL A 99 -2.81 0.26 -12.23
N TYR A 100 -3.02 -1.00 -12.55
CA TYR A 100 -2.09 -2.08 -12.19
C TYR A 100 -0.69 -1.82 -12.77
N ASP A 101 -0.61 -1.52 -14.07
CA ASP A 101 0.65 -1.19 -14.75
C ASP A 101 1.30 0.07 -14.18
N TYR A 102 0.50 1.06 -13.81
CA TYR A 102 1.00 2.26 -13.14
C TYR A 102 1.66 1.91 -11.80
N ILE A 103 1.03 1.08 -10.97
CA ILE A 103 1.56 0.65 -9.66
C ILE A 103 2.83 -0.18 -9.87
N LYS A 104 2.78 -1.18 -10.76
CA LYS A 104 3.91 -2.07 -11.09
C LYS A 104 5.16 -1.32 -11.49
N ASN A 105 5.00 -0.31 -12.34
CA ASN A 105 6.14 0.42 -12.89
C ASN A 105 6.54 1.64 -12.06
N ASN A 106 5.88 1.94 -10.94
CA ASN A 106 6.08 3.20 -10.22
C ASN A 106 7.50 3.31 -9.64
N ALA A 107 7.93 2.31 -8.88
CA ALA A 107 9.25 2.29 -8.27
C ALA A 107 10.38 2.24 -9.32
N VAL A 108 10.16 1.54 -10.44
CA VAL A 108 11.10 1.47 -11.58
C VAL A 108 11.23 2.83 -12.26
N LYS A 109 10.10 3.49 -12.58
CA LYS A 109 10.09 4.83 -13.18
C LYS A 109 10.72 5.90 -12.28
N ALA A 110 10.69 5.69 -10.97
CA ALA A 110 11.36 6.55 -9.99
C ALA A 110 12.85 6.23 -9.78
N ASN A 111 13.43 5.31 -10.57
CA ASN A 111 14.84 4.89 -10.47
C ASN A 111 15.25 4.40 -9.07
N LEU A 112 14.36 3.71 -8.36
CA LEU A 112 14.67 3.14 -7.05
C LEU A 112 15.48 1.85 -7.22
N HIS A 113 16.69 1.82 -6.66
CA HIS A 113 17.60 0.66 -6.73
C HIS A 113 16.99 -0.65 -6.18
N ASN A 114 16.01 -0.56 -5.28
CA ASN A 114 15.28 -1.68 -4.71
C ASN A 114 13.83 -1.76 -5.21
N ALA A 115 13.55 -1.34 -6.46
CA ALA A 115 12.22 -1.34 -7.04
C ALA A 115 11.50 -2.70 -6.97
N GLN A 116 12.23 -3.80 -7.16
CA GLN A 116 11.65 -5.14 -7.09
C GLN A 116 11.11 -5.49 -5.70
N GLN A 117 11.79 -5.06 -4.63
CA GLN A 117 11.33 -5.29 -3.25
C GLN A 117 10.11 -4.43 -2.90
N ARG A 118 9.94 -3.29 -3.58
CA ARG A 118 8.87 -2.32 -3.31
C ARG A 118 7.55 -2.69 -3.95
N PHE A 119 7.54 -3.65 -4.88
CA PHE A 119 6.36 -4.04 -5.62
C PHE A 119 5.90 -5.45 -5.24
N TYR A 120 4.58 -5.61 -5.15
CA TYR A 120 3.91 -6.90 -5.19
C TYR A 120 2.68 -6.77 -6.07
N GLY A 121 2.37 -7.82 -6.84
CA GLY A 121 1.12 -7.92 -7.57
C GLY A 121 0.86 -9.36 -7.99
N ILE A 122 -0.41 -9.67 -8.26
CA ILE A 122 -0.87 -11.04 -8.55
C ILE A 122 -0.96 -11.38 -10.04
N TYR A 123 -0.68 -10.41 -10.91
CA TYR A 123 -0.72 -10.55 -12.38
C TYR A 123 0.67 -10.27 -12.99
N ASP A 124 1.01 -11.04 -14.02
CA ASP A 124 2.29 -10.94 -14.74
C ASP A 124 2.41 -9.73 -15.66
#